data_AF-G9Y869-F1
#
_entry.id   AF-G9Y869-F1
#
_cell.length_a   1.000
_cell.length_b   1.000
_cell.length_c   1.000
_cell.angle_alpha   90.00
_cell.angle_beta   90.00
_cell.angle_gamma   90.00
#
_symmetry.space_group_name_H-M   'P 1'
#
loop_
_entity.id
_entity.type
_entity.pdbx_description
1 polymer ?
#
loop_
_entity_poly.entity_id
_entity_poly.type
_entity_poly.pdbx_seq_one_letter_code
_entity_poly.pdbx_strand_id
1 'polypeptide(L)'
;MELQLCIFDSDVSFVQGIKAIIDTKNISTQSTLEYFDRDFQKLVDHLATPIWGNKQQIILCDIASLPEARFKALSLLRHQYLKGEQRQLIMLVEEGQVPLLSALFTELPLASWFCKKEPPQELVNMLEHLRLTSFSAPYYSSMIRKSIEHYRNQAFSVPRYGITHTEWWLMEEILKGQSLTQIALNSGISVKSVSYRKRRLMKKLNVTSTVSLAQTFRHLTGFA
;
A
#
# COMPACT_ATOMS: atom_id res chain seq x y z
N MET A 1 -27.48 -6.49 -3.12
CA MET A 1 -26.36 -5.55 -2.97
C MET A 1 -25.29 -6.03 -3.92
N GLU A 2 -24.96 -5.21 -4.91
CA GLU A 2 -24.03 -5.59 -5.99
C GLU A 2 -22.62 -5.18 -5.57
N LEU A 3 -21.68 -6.13 -5.57
CA LEU A 3 -20.30 -5.89 -5.13
C LEU A 3 -19.38 -5.81 -6.36
N GLN A 4 -18.80 -4.64 -6.60
CA GLN A 4 -17.77 -4.46 -7.61
C GLN A 4 -16.39 -4.62 -6.99
N LEU A 5 -15.54 -5.43 -7.60
CA LEU A 5 -14.15 -5.64 -7.19
C LEU A 5 -13.23 -5.07 -8.26
N CYS A 6 -12.39 -4.11 -7.86
CA CYS A 6 -11.38 -3.52 -8.72
C CYS A 6 -10.00 -3.97 -8.23
N ILE A 7 -9.18 -4.54 -9.09
CA ILE A 7 -7.83 -4.99 -8.76
C ILE A 7 -6.82 -4.17 -9.57
N PHE A 8 -5.89 -3.53 -8.86
CA PHE A 8 -4.73 -2.86 -9.42
C PHE A 8 -3.47 -3.57 -8.93
N ASP A 9 -2.88 -4.36 -9.81
CA ASP A 9 -1.68 -5.16 -9.52
C ASP A 9 -0.93 -5.45 -10.82
N SER A 10 0.39 -5.34 -10.79
CA SER A 10 1.25 -5.66 -11.93
C SER A 10 1.58 -7.15 -12.02
N ASP A 11 1.28 -7.94 -10.99
CA ASP A 11 1.38 -9.39 -11.01
C ASP A 11 0.09 -10.04 -11.51
N VAL A 12 0.09 -10.40 -12.79
CA VAL A 12 -1.02 -11.09 -13.46
C VAL A 12 -1.34 -12.43 -12.80
N SER A 13 -0.35 -13.16 -12.29
CA SER A 13 -0.55 -14.48 -11.67
C SER A 13 -1.32 -14.35 -10.37
N PHE A 14 -0.96 -13.36 -9.55
CA PHE A 14 -1.69 -13.03 -8.34
C PHE A 14 -3.14 -12.66 -8.65
N VAL A 15 -3.38 -11.80 -9.65
CA VAL A 15 -4.72 -11.38 -10.09
C VAL A 15 -5.58 -12.57 -10.52
N GLN A 16 -5.03 -13.50 -11.30
CA GLN A 16 -5.75 -14.72 -11.69
C GLN A 16 -6.08 -15.60 -10.48
N GLY A 17 -5.16 -15.69 -9.51
CA GLY A 17 -5.41 -16.36 -8.23
C GLY A 17 -6.60 -15.75 -7.49
N ILE A 18 -6.65 -14.42 -7.37
CA ILE A 18 -7.77 -13.71 -6.73
C ILE A 18 -9.09 -13.97 -7.48
N LYS A 19 -9.06 -13.89 -8.82
CA LYS A 19 -10.23 -14.16 -9.65
C LYS A 19 -10.76 -15.57 -9.41
N ALA A 20 -9.89 -16.58 -9.43
CA ALA A 20 -10.27 -17.97 -9.17
C ALA A 20 -10.87 -18.16 -7.77
N ILE A 21 -10.35 -17.47 -6.74
CA ILE A 21 -10.89 -17.50 -5.38
C ILE A 21 -12.31 -16.93 -5.35
N ILE A 22 -12.53 -15.77 -5.96
CA ILE A 22 -13.84 -15.10 -6.01
C ILE A 22 -14.87 -15.99 -6.72
N ASP A 23 -14.50 -16.53 -7.88
CA ASP A 23 -15.36 -17.40 -8.70
C ASP A 23 -15.73 -18.69 -7.95
N THR A 24 -14.76 -19.32 -7.28
CA THR A 24 -14.96 -20.59 -6.57
C THR A 24 -15.79 -20.43 -5.29
N LYS A 25 -15.59 -19.33 -4.56
CA LYS A 25 -16.23 -19.11 -3.25
C LYS A 25 -17.58 -18.40 -3.35
N ASN A 26 -18.03 -18.04 -4.56
CA ASN A 26 -19.33 -17.40 -4.80
C ASN A 26 -19.55 -16.16 -3.91
N ILE A 27 -18.47 -15.39 -3.69
CA ILE A 27 -18.43 -14.27 -2.72
C ILE A 27 -19.51 -13.21 -3.05
N SER A 28 -20.01 -13.17 -4.29
CA SER A 28 -21.38 -12.74 -4.58
C SER A 28 -21.91 -13.31 -5.90
N THR A 29 -23.21 -13.52 -6.02
CA THR A 29 -23.88 -13.93 -7.26
C THR A 29 -23.97 -12.83 -8.33
N GLN A 30 -23.52 -11.60 -8.02
CA GLN A 30 -23.58 -10.42 -8.89
C GLN A 30 -22.28 -9.60 -8.84
N SER A 31 -21.12 -10.24 -8.62
CA SER A 31 -19.86 -9.49 -8.51
C SER A 31 -19.23 -9.30 -9.88
N THR A 32 -18.89 -8.05 -10.19
CA THR A 32 -18.08 -7.69 -11.35
C THR A 32 -16.64 -7.51 -10.91
N LEU A 33 -15.71 -8.15 -11.60
CA LEU A 33 -14.27 -8.01 -11.37
C LEU A 33 -13.65 -7.20 -12.51
N GLU A 34 -13.04 -6.08 -12.16
CA GLU A 34 -12.30 -5.22 -13.07
C GLU A 34 -10.81 -5.24 -12.71
N TYR A 35 -9.97 -5.34 -13.73
CA TYR A 35 -8.53 -5.40 -13.59
C TYR A 35 -7.86 -4.24 -14.31
N PHE A 36 -6.96 -3.56 -13.60
CA PHE A 36 -6.17 -2.44 -14.09
C PHE A 36 -4.68 -2.81 -14.04
N ASP A 37 -4.10 -3.15 -15.18
CA ASP A 37 -2.65 -3.43 -15.30
C ASP A 37 -1.88 -2.14 -15.53
N ARG A 38 -1.02 -1.76 -14.56
CA ARG A 38 -0.04 -0.64 -14.61
C ARG A 38 -0.57 0.76 -14.97
N ASP A 39 -1.83 0.88 -15.39
CA ASP A 39 -2.48 2.13 -15.78
C ASP A 39 -3.19 2.74 -14.57
N PHE A 40 -2.38 3.38 -13.71
CA PHE A 40 -2.87 4.02 -12.51
C PHE A 40 -3.86 5.16 -12.82
N GLN A 41 -3.72 5.83 -13.96
CA GLN A 41 -4.65 6.91 -14.32
C GLN A 41 -6.05 6.35 -14.63
N LYS A 42 -6.14 5.25 -15.37
CA LYS A 42 -7.44 4.56 -15.58
C LYS A 42 -8.09 4.15 -14.27
N LEU A 43 -7.32 3.66 -13.29
CA LEU A 43 -7.86 3.38 -11.95
C LEU A 43 -8.43 4.66 -11.32
N VAL A 44 -7.66 5.74 -11.30
CA VAL A 44 -8.11 7.02 -10.71
C VAL A 44 -9.36 7.56 -11.41
N ASP A 45 -9.43 7.48 -12.74
CA ASP A 45 -10.57 7.93 -13.53
C ASP A 45 -11.80 7.05 -13.27
N HIS A 46 -11.62 5.74 -13.21
CA HIS A 46 -12.68 4.80 -12.82
C HIS A 46 -13.23 5.14 -11.43
N LEU A 47 -12.35 5.40 -10.46
CA LEU A 47 -12.74 5.80 -9.11
C LEU A 47 -13.30 7.23 -9.04
N ALA A 48 -13.06 8.09 -10.03
CA ALA A 48 -13.70 9.42 -10.07
C ALA A 48 -15.19 9.31 -10.40
N THR A 49 -15.62 8.22 -11.04
CA THR A 49 -17.02 7.96 -11.39
C THR A 49 -17.85 7.75 -10.11
N PRO A 50 -19.02 8.41 -9.95
CA PRO A 50 -19.89 8.17 -8.80
C PRO A 50 -20.44 6.74 -8.77
N ILE A 51 -20.57 6.17 -7.58
CA ILE A 51 -21.31 4.91 -7.38
C ILE A 51 -22.78 5.28 -7.17
N TRP A 52 -23.67 4.64 -7.91
CA TRP A 52 -25.12 4.85 -7.81
C TRP A 52 -25.84 3.60 -7.31
N GLY A 53 -26.92 3.82 -6.55
CA GLY A 53 -27.79 2.75 -6.04
C GLY A 53 -27.16 1.93 -4.91
N ASN A 54 -27.55 0.65 -4.81
CA ASN A 54 -27.07 -0.32 -3.80
C ASN A 54 -25.78 -1.06 -4.24
N LYS A 55 -24.87 -0.32 -4.88
CA LYS A 55 -23.56 -0.83 -5.30
C LYS A 55 -22.52 -0.52 -4.22
N GLN A 56 -21.65 -1.49 -3.97
CA GLN A 56 -20.48 -1.36 -3.11
C GLN A 56 -19.24 -1.69 -3.92
N GLN A 57 -18.14 -0.99 -3.70
CA GLN A 57 -16.90 -1.18 -4.43
C GLN A 57 -15.74 -1.47 -3.48
N ILE A 58 -15.05 -2.58 -3.70
CA ILE A 58 -13.81 -2.92 -3.02
C ILE A 58 -12.66 -2.75 -4.03
N ILE A 59 -11.62 -2.04 -3.59
CA ILE A 59 -10.46 -1.70 -4.41
C ILE A 59 -9.26 -2.43 -3.81
N LEU A 60 -8.75 -3.45 -4.48
CA LEU A 60 -7.51 -4.13 -4.13
C LEU A 60 -6.38 -3.42 -4.86
N CYS A 61 -5.48 -2.77 -4.13
CA CYS A 61 -4.39 -1.98 -4.71
C CYS A 61 -3.05 -2.46 -4.18
N ASP A 62 -2.23 -3.02 -5.06
CA ASP A 62 -0.86 -3.37 -4.74
C ASP A 62 0.03 -2.13 -4.62
N ILE A 63 0.78 -2.07 -3.51
CA ILE A 63 1.65 -0.93 -3.24
C ILE A 63 2.88 -0.89 -4.16
N ALA A 64 3.41 -2.05 -4.55
CA ALA A 64 4.58 -2.11 -5.43
C ALA A 64 4.23 -1.62 -6.84
N SER A 65 3.00 -1.86 -7.27
CA SER A 65 2.48 -1.50 -8.58
C SER A 65 2.16 0.00 -8.74
N LEU A 66 2.19 0.78 -7.65
CA LEU A 66 1.99 2.22 -7.70
C LEU A 66 3.10 2.92 -8.51
N PRO A 67 2.78 4.01 -9.22
CA PRO A 67 3.75 4.76 -10.00
C PRO A 67 4.83 5.38 -9.10
N GLU A 68 5.98 5.73 -9.67
CA GLU A 68 7.18 6.17 -8.92
C GLU A 68 6.94 7.33 -7.95
N ALA A 69 5.98 8.23 -8.24
CA ALA A 69 5.54 9.26 -7.29
C ALA A 69 4.52 8.67 -6.30
N ARG A 70 4.91 7.64 -5.54
CA ARG A 70 3.98 6.79 -4.79
C ARG A 70 3.10 7.55 -3.82
N PHE A 71 3.63 8.51 -3.08
CA PHE A 71 2.81 9.31 -2.17
C PHE A 71 1.82 10.23 -2.88
N LYS A 72 2.16 10.74 -4.06
CA LYS A 72 1.19 11.46 -4.90
C LYS A 72 0.08 10.51 -5.33
N ALA A 73 0.42 9.29 -5.73
CA ALA A 73 -0.55 8.25 -6.06
C ALA A 73 -1.44 7.86 -4.86
N LEU A 74 -0.85 7.65 -3.68
CA LEU A 74 -1.58 7.36 -2.43
C LEU A 74 -2.52 8.52 -2.06
N SER A 75 -2.08 9.76 -2.22
CA SER A 75 -2.91 10.94 -1.99
C SER A 75 -4.10 11.03 -2.96
N LEU A 76 -3.87 10.70 -4.24
CA LEU A 76 -4.93 10.61 -5.25
C LEU A 76 -5.92 9.49 -4.90
N LEU A 77 -5.45 8.29 -4.58
CA LEU A 77 -6.30 7.18 -4.14
C LEU A 77 -7.14 7.58 -2.94
N ARG A 78 -6.51 8.17 -1.91
CA ARG A 78 -7.18 8.69 -0.72
C ARG A 78 -8.33 9.62 -1.09
N HIS A 79 -8.06 10.57 -1.97
CA HIS A 79 -9.10 11.51 -2.39
C HIS A 79 -10.26 10.82 -3.12
N GLN A 80 -10.04 9.71 -3.82
CA GLN A 80 -11.12 9.02 -4.54
C GLN A 80 -11.90 8.02 -3.67
N TYR A 81 -11.24 7.27 -2.78
CA TYR A 81 -11.97 6.29 -1.96
C TYR A 81 -12.66 6.92 -0.74
N LEU A 82 -12.19 8.07 -0.24
CA LEU A 82 -12.85 8.80 0.85
C LEU A 82 -14.11 9.58 0.40
N LYS A 83 -14.39 9.69 -0.91
CA LYS A 83 -15.55 10.45 -1.42
C LYS A 83 -16.91 9.80 -1.16
N GLY A 84 -16.96 8.52 -0.79
CA GLY A 84 -18.22 7.83 -0.58
C GLY A 84 -18.10 6.64 0.36
N GLU A 85 -19.10 6.46 1.21
CA GLU A 85 -19.21 5.38 2.21
C GLU A 85 -19.36 3.99 1.57
N GLN A 86 -19.58 3.94 0.25
CA GLN A 86 -19.77 2.72 -0.52
C GLN A 86 -18.45 2.12 -1.06
N ARG A 87 -17.30 2.66 -0.64
CA ARG A 87 -15.97 2.22 -1.10
C ARG A 87 -15.10 1.75 0.04
N GLN A 88 -14.40 0.64 -0.19
CA GLN A 88 -13.32 0.20 0.68
C GLN A 88 -12.03 -0.02 -0.11
N LEU A 89 -10.96 0.63 0.31
CA LEU A 89 -9.61 0.37 -0.17
C LEU A 89 -8.97 -0.76 0.65
N ILE A 90 -8.44 -1.77 -0.04
CA ILE A 90 -7.57 -2.81 0.50
C ILE A 90 -6.19 -2.64 -0.13
N MET A 91 -5.22 -2.23 0.67
CA MET A 91 -3.83 -2.19 0.23
C MET A 91 -3.22 -3.59 0.31
N LEU A 92 -2.71 -4.07 -0.81
CA LEU A 92 -1.96 -5.32 -0.90
C LEU A 92 -0.49 -5.03 -0.68
N VAL A 93 0.12 -5.80 0.21
CA VAL A 93 1.54 -5.67 0.54
C VAL A 93 2.22 -7.02 0.60
N GLU A 94 3.51 -7.04 0.30
CA GLU A 94 4.40 -8.15 0.57
C GLU A 94 4.84 -8.15 2.03
N GLU A 95 5.29 -9.32 2.52
CA GLU A 95 5.80 -9.46 3.89
C GLU A 95 6.93 -8.45 4.20
N GLY A 96 7.82 -8.21 3.24
CA GLY A 96 8.91 -7.24 3.36
C GLY A 96 8.46 -5.78 3.48
N GLN A 97 7.24 -5.46 3.03
CA GLN A 97 6.67 -4.11 3.02
C GLN A 97 5.89 -3.77 4.29
N VAL A 98 5.59 -4.76 5.13
CA VAL A 98 4.86 -4.59 6.40
C VAL A 98 5.49 -3.56 7.36
N PRO A 99 6.83 -3.39 7.46
CA PRO A 99 7.43 -2.33 8.29
C PRO A 99 7.02 -0.90 7.87
N LEU A 100 6.62 -0.73 6.61
CA LEU A 100 6.30 0.57 6.01
C LEU A 100 4.90 1.04 6.32
N LEU A 101 4.04 0.13 6.79
CA LEU A 101 2.66 0.44 7.16
C LEU A 101 2.60 1.61 8.14
N SER A 102 3.55 1.69 9.07
CA SER A 102 3.67 2.81 10.01
C SER A 102 3.74 4.19 9.34
N ALA A 103 4.42 4.28 8.19
CA ALA A 103 4.53 5.50 7.39
C ALA A 103 3.24 5.81 6.62
N LEU A 104 2.52 4.75 6.22
CA LEU A 104 1.42 4.80 5.27
C LEU A 104 0.05 4.93 5.94
N PHE A 105 -0.08 4.52 7.22
CA PHE A 105 -1.32 4.66 7.98
C PHE A 105 -1.83 6.09 8.03
N THR A 106 -0.93 7.08 8.10
CA THR A 106 -1.32 8.49 8.08
C THR A 106 -1.88 8.91 6.72
N GLU A 107 -1.37 8.33 5.63
CA GLU A 107 -1.86 8.62 4.29
C GLU A 107 -3.15 7.86 3.97
N LEU A 108 -3.36 6.67 4.52
CA LEU A 108 -4.53 5.84 4.24
C LEU A 108 -5.21 5.35 5.54
N PRO A 109 -5.76 6.27 6.37
CA PRO A 109 -6.24 5.93 7.71
C PRO A 109 -7.46 5.00 7.74
N LEU A 110 -8.23 4.95 6.66
CA LEU A 110 -9.42 4.11 6.52
C LEU A 110 -9.21 2.90 5.58
N ALA A 111 -7.99 2.68 5.11
CA ALA A 111 -7.71 1.53 4.26
C ALA A 111 -7.57 0.25 5.08
N SER A 112 -8.13 -0.83 4.54
CA SER A 112 -7.83 -2.21 4.93
C SER A 112 -6.47 -2.62 4.37
N TRP A 113 -5.82 -3.61 4.97
CA TRP A 113 -4.49 -4.06 4.57
C TRP A 113 -4.40 -5.58 4.57
N PHE A 114 -3.84 -6.13 3.50
CA PHE A 114 -3.70 -7.56 3.26
C PHE A 114 -2.26 -7.91 2.88
N CYS A 115 -1.69 -8.95 3.51
CA CYS A 115 -0.38 -9.46 3.14
C CYS A 115 -0.53 -10.58 2.10
N LYS A 116 0.09 -10.44 0.93
CA LYS A 116 -0.04 -11.41 -0.18
C LYS A 116 0.44 -12.83 0.14
N LYS A 117 1.32 -12.98 1.15
CA LYS A 117 1.82 -14.27 1.65
C LYS A 117 0.78 -15.04 2.47
N GLU A 118 -0.34 -14.41 2.83
CA GLU A 118 -1.40 -15.05 3.61
C GLU A 118 -2.18 -16.08 2.79
N PRO A 119 -2.77 -17.09 3.46
CA PRO A 119 -3.56 -18.09 2.77
C PRO A 119 -4.79 -17.45 2.09
N PRO A 120 -5.23 -17.96 0.93
CA PRO A 120 -6.43 -17.49 0.22
C PRO A 120 -7.67 -17.29 1.09
N GLN A 121 -7.86 -18.16 2.08
CA GLN A 121 -9.00 -18.10 3.00
C GLN A 121 -9.02 -16.80 3.83
N GLU A 122 -7.86 -16.20 4.14
CA GLU A 122 -7.81 -14.94 4.87
C GLU A 122 -8.37 -13.79 4.02
N LEU A 123 -8.12 -13.80 2.71
CA LEU A 123 -8.72 -12.80 1.81
C LEU A 123 -10.23 -12.98 1.73
N VAL A 124 -10.73 -14.22 1.63
CA VAL A 124 -12.17 -14.51 1.64
C VAL A 124 -12.80 -13.96 2.91
N ASN A 125 -12.21 -14.25 4.08
CA ASN A 125 -12.69 -13.76 5.37
C ASN A 125 -12.73 -12.23 5.43
N MET A 126 -11.70 -11.55 4.89
CA MET A 126 -11.65 -10.09 4.80
C MET A 126 -12.78 -9.55 3.92
N LEU A 127 -12.96 -10.09 2.71
CA LEU A 127 -13.99 -9.62 1.77
C LEU A 127 -15.40 -9.81 2.34
N GLU A 128 -15.68 -10.98 2.94
CA GLU A 128 -16.96 -11.25 3.60
C GLU A 128 -17.21 -10.33 4.78
N HIS A 129 -16.19 -10.10 5.62
CA HIS A 129 -16.30 -9.19 6.75
C HIS A 129 -16.64 -7.78 6.30
N LEU A 130 -15.89 -7.24 5.35
CA LEU A 130 -16.09 -5.89 4.82
C LEU A 130 -17.48 -5.71 4.22
N ARG A 131 -17.99 -6.73 3.52
CA ARG A 131 -19.36 -6.75 2.99
C ARG A 131 -20.41 -6.74 4.12
N LEU A 132 -20.24 -7.56 5.15
CA LEU A 132 -21.18 -7.67 6.27
C LEU A 132 -21.22 -6.40 7.13
N THR A 133 -20.07 -5.74 7.31
CA THR A 133 -19.98 -4.51 8.11
C THR A 133 -20.26 -3.25 7.31
N SER A 134 -20.62 -3.38 6.03
CA SER A 134 -20.86 -2.26 5.10
C SER A 134 -19.72 -1.23 5.14
N PHE A 135 -18.47 -1.70 5.19
CA PHE A 135 -17.26 -0.89 5.21
C PHE A 135 -17.15 0.09 6.39
N SER A 136 -17.86 -0.17 7.50
CA SER A 136 -17.83 0.70 8.69
C SER A 136 -16.48 0.76 9.41
N ALA A 137 -15.59 -0.20 9.17
CA ALA A 137 -14.24 -0.21 9.74
C ALA A 137 -13.22 -0.88 8.80
N PRO A 138 -11.95 -0.44 8.85
CA PRO A 138 -10.85 -1.13 8.17
C PRO A 138 -10.65 -2.55 8.70
N TYR A 139 -10.29 -3.45 7.80
CA TYR A 139 -9.87 -4.80 8.15
C TYR A 139 -8.37 -4.96 7.96
N TYR A 140 -7.71 -5.49 8.98
CA TYR A 140 -6.30 -5.86 8.91
C TYR A 140 -6.20 -7.38 8.92
N SER A 141 -5.56 -7.95 7.92
CA SER A 141 -5.34 -9.40 7.89
C SER A 141 -4.43 -9.87 9.03
N SER A 142 -4.42 -11.18 9.29
CA SER A 142 -3.72 -11.78 10.44
C SER A 142 -2.24 -11.39 10.56
N MET A 143 -1.47 -11.40 9.47
CA MET A 143 -0.06 -11.03 9.46
C MET A 143 0.12 -9.54 9.73
N ILE A 144 -0.75 -8.71 9.13
CA ILE A 144 -0.72 -7.28 9.35
C ILE A 144 -1.01 -6.95 10.82
N ARG A 145 -2.05 -7.56 11.41
CA ARG A 145 -2.39 -7.40 12.84
C ARG A 145 -1.22 -7.79 13.74
N LYS A 146 -0.65 -8.98 13.52
CA LYS A 146 0.51 -9.46 14.29
C LYS A 146 1.68 -8.50 14.20
N SER A 147 1.94 -7.93 13.02
CA SER A 147 3.03 -6.96 12.87
C SER A 147 2.73 -5.62 13.51
N ILE A 148 1.50 -5.10 13.40
CA ILE A 148 1.09 -3.89 14.14
C ILE A 148 1.25 -4.09 15.64
N GLU A 149 0.77 -5.23 16.17
CA GLU A 149 0.91 -5.60 17.58
C GLU A 149 2.37 -5.77 17.98
N HIS A 150 3.18 -6.42 17.14
CA HIS A 150 4.62 -6.54 17.33
C HIS A 150 5.29 -5.17 17.42
N TYR A 151 5.01 -4.24 16.50
CA TYR A 151 5.54 -2.87 16.55
C TYR A 151 5.01 -2.04 17.72
N ARG A 152 3.78 -2.29 18.15
CA ARG A 152 3.17 -1.66 19.32
C ARG A 152 3.82 -2.17 20.62
N ASN A 153 4.02 -3.47 20.74
CA ASN A 153 4.59 -4.13 21.91
C ASN A 153 6.12 -3.98 22.00
N GLN A 154 6.80 -3.85 20.86
CA GLN A 154 8.23 -3.51 20.78
C GLN A 154 8.53 -2.03 21.04
N ALA A 155 7.56 -1.22 21.49
CA ALA A 155 7.81 0.11 22.05
C ALA A 155 8.91 0.12 23.13
N PHE A 156 9.29 -1.04 23.67
CA PHE A 156 10.31 -1.21 24.69
C PHE A 156 11.64 -1.85 24.25
N SER A 157 11.82 -2.38 23.02
CA SER A 157 13.05 -3.17 22.74
C SER A 157 13.55 -3.33 21.29
N VAL A 158 12.87 -2.86 20.24
CA VAL A 158 13.38 -2.96 18.85
C VAL A 158 13.19 -1.62 18.12
N PRO A 159 14.14 -1.18 17.25
CA PRO A 159 14.01 0.11 16.59
C PRO A 159 12.77 0.10 15.69
N ARG A 160 11.76 0.89 16.05
CA ARG A 160 10.76 1.35 15.09
C ARG A 160 11.53 2.05 13.99
N TYR A 161 11.63 1.43 12.81
CA TYR A 161 12.26 2.12 11.69
C TYR A 161 11.53 3.43 11.38
N GLY A 162 10.23 3.53 11.73
CA GLY A 162 9.50 4.79 11.86
C GLY A 162 9.78 5.69 10.68
N ILE A 163 9.77 5.09 9.48
CA ILE A 163 10.19 5.75 8.25
C ILE A 163 9.10 6.75 7.96
N THR A 164 9.47 8.02 7.89
CA THR A 164 8.54 9.09 7.55
C THR A 164 8.30 9.11 6.04
N HIS A 165 7.19 9.70 5.60
CA HIS A 165 6.94 9.98 4.18
C HIS A 165 8.18 10.54 3.46
N THR A 166 8.80 11.55 4.06
CA THR A 166 9.98 12.23 3.51
C THR A 166 11.22 11.34 3.44
N GLU A 167 11.34 10.39 4.38
CA GLU A 167 12.44 9.43 4.38
C GLU A 167 12.24 8.37 3.30
N TRP A 168 11.02 7.88 3.09
CA TRP A 168 10.70 6.96 1.99
C TRP A 168 10.92 7.60 0.63
N TRP A 169 10.40 8.81 0.42
CA TRP A 169 10.64 9.57 -0.82
C TRP A 169 12.14 9.76 -1.08
N LEU A 170 12.91 10.10 -0.05
CA LEU A 170 14.36 10.24 -0.18
C LEU A 170 15.04 8.92 -0.60
N MET A 171 14.54 7.78 -0.15
CA MET A 171 15.06 6.47 -0.57
C MET A 171 14.77 6.20 -2.03
N GLU A 172 13.56 6.48 -2.50
CA GLU A 172 13.18 6.30 -3.90
C GLU A 172 14.07 7.13 -4.83
N GLU A 173 14.29 8.40 -4.51
CA GLU A 173 15.14 9.27 -5.35
C GLU A 173 16.61 8.83 -5.35
N ILE A 174 17.15 8.35 -4.21
CA ILE A 174 18.51 7.80 -4.14
C ILE A 174 18.63 6.56 -5.04
N LEU A 175 17.61 5.72 -5.10
CA LEU A 175 17.62 4.47 -5.88
C LEU A 175 17.46 4.66 -7.37
N LYS A 176 16.81 5.75 -7.79
CA LYS A 176 16.83 6.21 -9.18
C LYS A 176 18.22 6.66 -9.63
N GLY A 177 19.23 6.58 -8.75
CA GLY A 177 20.60 6.99 -9.03
C GLY A 177 20.83 8.50 -8.92
N GLN A 178 19.86 9.25 -8.40
CA GLN A 178 20.03 10.70 -8.23
C GLN A 178 21.04 10.99 -7.13
N SER A 179 21.95 11.93 -7.40
CA SER A 179 22.85 12.46 -6.38
C SER A 179 22.08 13.32 -5.37
N LEU A 180 22.58 13.46 -4.14
CA LEU A 180 21.94 14.33 -3.14
C LEU A 180 21.83 15.79 -3.60
N THR A 181 22.75 16.23 -4.44
CA THR A 181 22.72 17.55 -5.08
C THR A 181 21.56 17.66 -6.07
N GLN A 182 21.35 16.63 -6.90
CA GLN A 182 20.24 16.58 -7.85
C GLN A 182 18.89 16.57 -7.12
N ILE A 183 18.77 15.75 -6.07
CA ILE A 183 17.56 15.66 -5.23
C ILE A 183 17.26 17.02 -4.59
N ALA A 184 18.29 17.68 -4.04
CA ALA A 184 18.18 19.01 -3.45
C ALA A 184 17.67 20.06 -4.45
N LEU A 185 18.25 20.09 -5.65
CA LEU A 185 17.84 20.96 -6.75
C LEU A 185 16.38 20.72 -7.16
N ASN A 186 16.03 19.46 -7.46
CA ASN A 186 14.70 19.08 -7.94
C ASN A 186 13.59 19.38 -6.93
N SER A 187 13.93 19.40 -5.63
CA SER A 187 12.96 19.49 -4.53
C SER A 187 12.97 20.85 -3.83
N GLY A 188 13.79 21.80 -4.30
CA GLY A 188 13.87 23.14 -3.71
C GLY A 188 14.36 23.17 -2.26
N ILE A 189 15.18 22.20 -1.83
CA ILE A 189 15.69 22.09 -0.45
C ILE A 189 17.22 22.05 -0.44
N SER A 190 17.83 22.48 0.67
CA SER A 190 19.30 22.50 0.77
C SER A 190 19.91 21.09 0.77
N VAL A 191 21.10 20.94 0.17
CA VAL A 191 21.91 19.70 0.22
C VAL A 191 22.18 19.25 1.66
N LYS A 192 22.35 20.21 2.59
CA LYS A 192 22.53 19.95 4.03
C LYS A 192 21.30 19.27 4.62
N SER A 193 20.10 19.73 4.28
CA SER A 193 18.84 19.14 4.72
C SER A 193 18.66 17.71 4.18
N VAL A 194 18.93 17.50 2.89
CA VAL A 194 18.87 16.17 2.26
C VAL A 194 19.88 15.21 2.91
N SER A 195 21.11 15.66 3.13
CA SER A 195 22.17 14.88 3.78
C SER A 195 21.83 14.51 5.22
N TYR A 196 21.25 15.44 5.98
CA TYR A 196 20.78 15.20 7.34
C TYR A 196 19.68 14.13 7.38
N ARG A 197 18.69 14.24 6.47
CA ARG A 197 17.60 13.26 6.33
C ARG A 197 18.15 11.87 5.98
N LYS A 198 19.07 11.77 5.01
CA LYS A 198 19.74 10.51 4.66
C LYS A 198 20.45 9.89 5.87
N ARG A 199 21.20 10.69 6.64
CA ARG A 199 21.91 10.20 7.84
C ARG A 199 20.95 9.69 8.90
N ARG A 200 19.86 10.41 9.17
CA ARG A 200 18.83 9.99 10.13
C ARG A 200 18.18 8.68 9.71
N LEU A 201 17.84 8.56 8.43
CA LEU A 201 17.31 7.36 7.83
C LEU A 201 18.27 6.16 7.95
N MET A 202 19.54 6.34 7.58
CA MET A 202 20.56 5.30 7.70
C MET A 202 20.73 4.84 9.16
N LYS A 203 20.70 5.78 10.12
CA LYS A 203 20.73 5.47 11.55
C LYS A 203 19.49 4.69 11.99
N LYS A 204 18.29 5.07 11.52
CA LYS A 204 17.05 4.34 11.79
C LYS A 204 17.17 2.90 11.29
N LEU A 205 17.55 2.73 10.02
CA LEU A 205 17.69 1.45 9.33
C LEU A 205 18.89 0.61 9.77
N ASN A 206 19.72 1.11 10.70
CA ASN A 206 20.96 0.49 11.13
C ASN A 206 21.90 0.10 9.97
N VAL A 207 22.02 0.98 8.99
CA VAL A 207 22.90 0.80 7.82
C VAL A 207 23.97 1.89 7.76
N THR A 208 25.16 1.54 7.32
CA THR A 208 26.33 2.44 7.31
C THR A 208 26.75 2.88 5.91
N SER A 209 26.22 2.25 4.86
CA SER A 209 26.56 2.56 3.47
C SER A 209 25.33 2.84 2.60
N THR A 210 25.52 3.60 1.51
CA THR A 210 24.45 3.83 0.52
C THR A 210 24.05 2.52 -0.18
N VAL A 211 24.99 1.59 -0.35
CA VAL A 211 24.72 0.26 -0.93
C VAL A 211 23.83 -0.56 0.00
N SER A 212 24.14 -0.60 1.30
CA SER A 212 23.31 -1.27 2.31
C SER A 212 21.94 -0.59 2.42
N LEU A 213 21.89 0.75 2.34
CA LEU A 213 20.62 1.47 2.28
C LEU A 213 19.77 1.05 1.08
N ALA A 214 20.38 0.90 -0.10
CA ALA A 214 19.71 0.43 -1.30
C ALA A 214 19.23 -1.02 -1.18
N GLN A 215 20.06 -1.92 -0.64
CA GLN A 215 19.70 -3.32 -0.39
C GLN A 215 18.55 -3.44 0.61
N THR A 216 18.64 -2.74 1.75
CA THR A 216 17.56 -2.70 2.75
C THR A 216 16.27 -2.17 2.14
N PHE A 217 16.33 -1.17 1.26
CA PHE A 217 15.14 -0.69 0.58
C PHE A 217 14.55 -1.69 -0.40
N ARG A 218 15.37 -2.37 -1.20
CA ARG A 218 14.88 -3.43 -2.11
C ARG A 218 14.10 -4.48 -1.34
N HIS A 219 14.63 -4.92 -0.19
CA HIS A 219 13.92 -5.82 0.72
C HIS A 219 12.62 -5.21 1.28
N LEU A 220 12.65 -3.94 1.69
CA LEU A 220 11.47 -3.24 2.21
C LEU A 220 10.39 -3.03 1.14
N THR A 221 10.76 -2.92 -0.13
CA THR A 221 9.84 -2.50 -1.19
C THR A 221 9.41 -3.64 -2.10
N GLY A 222 10.00 -4.83 -1.95
CA GLY A 222 9.73 -5.98 -2.81
C GLY A 222 10.31 -5.87 -4.23
N PHE A 223 11.09 -4.82 -4.53
CA PHE A 223 11.82 -4.71 -5.79
C PHE A 223 13.14 -5.49 -5.68
N ALA A 224 13.17 -6.71 -6.22
CA ALA A 224 14.41 -7.46 -6.40
C ALA A 224 15.22 -6.91 -7.59
#